data_AF-A0A9D4VSC8-F1
#
_entry.id   AF-A0A9D4VSC8-F1
#
_cell.length_a   1.000
_cell.length_b   1.000
_cell.length_c   1.000
_cell.angle_alpha   90.00
_cell.angle_beta   90.00
_cell.angle_gamma   90.00
#
_symmetry.space_group_name_H-M   'P 1'
#
loop_
_entity.id
_entity.type
_entity.pdbx_description
1 polymer ?
#
loop_
_entity_poly.entity_id
_entity_poly.type
_entity_poly.pdbx_seq_one_letter_code
_entity_poly.pdbx_strand_id
1 'polypeptide(L)'
;EQFGAKTFLIYVEPVFSKTGETIGVNYMGMEITDQVRKRERMAKLREEIAVQKAKETELNKIIHITEETMRAKQMLATMSHEIRSPLSGVVSMAEILTTTKIDREQRQLLDVMISSGDLVLQLINDILDLSKVESG
;
A
#
# COMPACT_ATOMS: atom_id res chain seq x y z
N GLU A 1 47.46 -27.20 6.60
CA GLU A 1 46.74 -26.19 5.78
C GLU A 1 46.32 -25.01 6.65
N GLN A 2 47.26 -24.15 7.07
CA GLN A 2 47.05 -23.28 8.25
C GLN A 2 47.05 -21.77 7.98
N PHE A 3 47.02 -21.34 6.71
CA PHE A 3 46.93 -19.92 6.39
C PHE A 3 45.86 -19.69 5.34
N GLY A 4 44.67 -19.26 5.78
CA GLY A 4 43.63 -18.77 4.88
C GLY A 4 44.08 -17.53 4.13
N ALA A 5 43.39 -17.19 3.03
CA ALA A 5 43.72 -16.03 2.21
C ALA A 5 43.84 -14.75 3.06
N LYS A 6 44.97 -14.06 2.92
CA LYS A 6 45.28 -12.78 3.56
C LYS A 6 45.24 -11.66 2.55
N THR A 7 44.76 -10.49 2.98
CA THR A 7 44.71 -9.29 2.14
C THR A 7 45.73 -8.29 2.64
N PHE A 8 46.59 -7.82 1.75
CA PHE A 8 47.60 -6.82 2.07
C PHE A 8 47.34 -5.54 1.26
N LEU A 9 47.47 -4.40 1.93
CA LEU A 9 47.60 -3.10 1.27
C LEU A 9 49.08 -2.87 1.03
N ILE A 10 49.46 -2.71 -0.24
CA ILE A 10 50.86 -2.53 -0.63
C ILE A 10 51.01 -1.11 -1.15
N TYR A 11 51.86 -0.33 -0.48
CA TYR A 11 52.32 0.97 -0.95
C TYR A 11 53.65 0.78 -1.67
N VAL A 12 53.75 1.39 -2.85
CA VAL A 12 54.90 1.26 -3.75
C VAL A 12 55.38 2.64 -4.11
N GLU A 13 56.63 2.94 -3.77
CA GLU A 13 57.25 4.22 -4.10
C GLU A 13 58.60 4.01 -4.80
N PRO A 14 58.85 4.67 -5.94
CA PRO A 14 60.16 4.63 -6.59
C PRO A 14 61.19 5.40 -5.76
N VAL A 15 62.40 4.84 -5.66
CA VAL A 15 63.53 5.46 -4.97
C VAL A 15 64.48 6.02 -6.03
N PHE A 16 64.74 7.33 -5.96
CA PHE A 16 65.60 8.03 -6.93
C PHE A 16 66.97 8.37 -6.34
N SER A 17 67.98 8.43 -7.21
CA SER A 17 69.31 8.95 -6.92
C SER A 17 69.28 10.47 -6.77
N LYS A 18 70.38 11.04 -6.25
CA LYS A 18 70.58 12.51 -6.24
C LYS A 18 70.65 13.13 -7.64
N THR A 19 70.91 12.31 -8.68
CA THR A 19 70.91 12.71 -10.09
C THR A 19 69.55 12.50 -10.77
N GLY A 20 68.54 11.99 -10.06
CA GLY A 20 67.18 11.79 -10.55
C GLY A 20 66.92 10.42 -11.20
N GLU A 21 67.89 9.52 -11.22
CA GLU A 21 67.75 8.18 -11.79
C GLU A 21 67.07 7.23 -10.81
N THR A 22 66.12 6.40 -11.26
CA THR A 22 65.49 5.40 -10.39
C THR A 22 66.50 4.33 -10.00
N ILE A 23 66.82 4.25 -8.71
CA ILE A 23 67.74 3.25 -8.14
C ILE A 23 66.99 1.98 -7.76
N GLY A 24 65.72 2.10 -7.36
CA GLY A 24 64.94 0.95 -6.96
C GLY A 24 63.52 1.31 -6.59
N VAL A 25 62.87 0.39 -5.88
CA VAL A 25 61.49 0.55 -5.43
C VAL A 25 61.41 0.16 -3.96
N ASN A 26 60.78 1.01 -3.16
CA ASN A 26 60.41 0.70 -1.79
C ASN A 26 58.98 0.13 -1.79
N TYR A 27 58.80 -0.98 -1.07
CA TYR A 27 57.49 -1.60 -0.87
C TYR A 27 57.20 -1.70 0.63
N MET A 28 56.04 -1.20 1.05
CA MET A 28 55.52 -1.41 2.41
C MET A 28 54.17 -2.11 2.33
N GLY A 29 54.06 -3.27 2.99
CA GLY A 29 52.84 -4.05 3.07
C GLY A 29 52.23 -3.99 4.47
N MET A 30 50.93 -3.69 4.56
CA MET A 30 50.16 -3.83 5.80
C MET A 30 49.08 -4.89 5.60
N GLU A 31 49.00 -5.86 6.52
CA GLU A 31 47.89 -6.83 6.52
C GLU A 31 46.59 -6.14 6.93
N ILE A 32 45.57 -6.24 6.07
CA ILE A 32 44.24 -5.63 6.27
C ILE A 32 43.10 -6.65 6.20
N THR A 33 43.41 -7.94 6.31
CA THR A 33 42.47 -9.06 6.17
C THR A 33 41.19 -8.87 6.99
N ASP A 34 41.31 -8.57 8.30
CA ASP A 34 40.16 -8.44 9.19
C ASP A 34 39.31 -7.20 8.89
N GLN A 35 39.95 -6.11 8.45
CA GLN A 35 39.27 -4.87 8.10
C GLN A 35 38.41 -5.06 6.84
N VAL A 36 38.96 -5.73 5.82
CA VAL A 36 38.25 -6.06 4.59
C VAL A 36 37.09 -7.01 4.88
N ARG A 37 37.32 -8.11 5.62
CA ARG A 37 36.27 -9.06 6.00
C ARG A 37 35.15 -8.40 6.79
N LYS A 38 35.48 -7.50 7.73
CA LYS A 38 34.48 -6.75 8.48
C LYS A 38 33.67 -5.83 7.57
N ARG A 39 34.33 -5.10 6.66
CA ARG A 39 33.65 -4.22 5.69
C ARG A 39 32.70 -5.01 4.77
N GLU A 40 33.14 -6.14 4.24
CA GLU A 40 32.32 -7.00 3.39
C GLU A 40 31.10 -7.56 4.13
N ARG A 41 31.27 -8.04 5.37
CA ARG A 41 30.15 -8.50 6.21
C ARG A 41 29.15 -7.39 6.48
N MET A 42 29.64 -6.20 6.82
CA MET A 42 28.77 -5.05 7.07
C MET A 42 28.06 -4.57 5.80
N ALA A 43 28.71 -4.65 4.63
CA ALA A 43 28.11 -4.32 3.35
C ALA A 43 26.94 -5.28 3.02
N LYS A 44 27.17 -6.58 3.17
CA LYS A 44 26.12 -7.61 2.97
C LYS A 44 24.94 -7.43 3.91
N LEU A 45 25.20 -7.23 5.21
CA LEU A 45 24.13 -7.01 6.19
C LEU A 45 23.32 -5.75 5.88
N ARG A 46 23.98 -4.67 5.43
CA ARG A 46 23.29 -3.44 5.03
C ARG A 46 22.40 -3.65 3.81
N GLU A 47 22.88 -4.41 2.84
CA GLU A 47 22.10 -4.78 1.65
C GLU A 47 20.87 -5.60 2.03
N GLU A 48 21.03 -6.64 2.84
CA GLU A 48 19.92 -7.46 3.35
C GLU A 48 18.88 -6.62 4.12
N ILE A 49 19.33 -5.74 5.02
CA ILE A 49 18.44 -4.84 5.77
C ILE A 49 17.73 -3.86 4.83
N ALA A 50 18.40 -3.34 3.80
CA ALA A 50 17.80 -2.42 2.85
C ALA A 50 16.67 -3.10 2.06
N VAL A 51 16.91 -4.33 1.59
CA VAL A 51 15.89 -5.14 0.90
C VAL A 51 14.72 -5.46 1.84
N GLN A 52 14.99 -5.87 3.08
CA GLN A 52 13.94 -6.17 4.06
C GLN A 52 13.09 -4.95 4.39
N LYS A 53 13.71 -3.79 4.61
CA LYS A 53 12.99 -2.52 4.85
C LYS A 53 12.15 -2.11 3.67
N ALA A 54 12.66 -2.23 2.44
CA ALA A 54 11.88 -1.91 1.24
C ALA A 54 10.62 -2.78 1.17
N LYS A 55 10.76 -4.09 1.38
CA LYS A 55 9.63 -5.03 1.42
C LYS A 55 8.63 -4.71 2.54
N GLU A 56 9.12 -4.37 3.73
CA GLU A 56 8.27 -3.98 4.86
C GLU A 56 7.47 -2.71 4.55
N THR A 57 8.11 -1.70 3.96
CA THR A 57 7.42 -0.46 3.57
C THR A 57 6.35 -0.69 2.51
N GLU A 58 6.62 -1.54 1.52
CA GLU A 58 5.65 -1.91 0.50
C GLU A 58 4.47 -2.69 1.09
N LEU A 59 4.76 -3.65 1.96
CA LEU A 59 3.73 -4.43 2.65
C LEU A 59 2.84 -3.54 3.52
N ASN A 60 3.43 -2.63 4.31
CA ASN A 60 2.68 -1.68 5.13
C ASN A 60 1.80 -0.76 4.28
N LYS A 61 2.27 -0.34 3.11
CA LYS A 61 1.47 0.46 2.17
C LYS A 61 0.26 -0.34 1.65
N ILE A 62 0.46 -1.60 1.27
CA ILE A 62 -0.62 -2.47 0.82
C ILE A 62 -1.65 -2.71 1.93
N ILE A 63 -1.19 -3.00 3.15
CA ILE A 63 -2.06 -3.17 4.33
C ILE A 63 -2.88 -1.92 4.55
N HIS A 64 -2.24 -0.74 4.55
CA HIS A 64 -2.93 0.53 4.77
C HIS A 64 -4.02 0.79 3.72
N ILE A 65 -3.71 0.63 2.43
CA ILE A 65 -4.71 0.79 1.35
C ILE A 65 -5.86 -0.22 1.51
N THR A 66 -5.54 -1.45 1.89
CA THR A 66 -6.54 -2.51 2.11
C THR A 66 -7.46 -2.15 3.27
N GLU A 67 -6.90 -1.68 4.39
CA GLU A 67 -7.68 -1.25 5.55
C GLU A 67 -8.58 -0.06 5.22
N GLU A 68 -8.06 0.96 4.53
CA GLU A 68 -8.86 2.12 4.12
C GLU A 68 -10.02 1.71 3.20
N THR A 69 -9.74 0.82 2.24
CA THR A 69 -10.75 0.29 1.32
C THR A 69 -11.81 -0.51 2.07
N MET A 70 -11.40 -1.39 3.00
CA MET A 70 -12.33 -2.16 3.82
C MET A 70 -13.20 -1.27 4.72
N ARG A 71 -12.61 -0.22 5.32
CA ARG A 71 -13.38 0.76 6.11
C ARG A 71 -14.39 1.49 5.25
N ALA A 72 -13.99 1.97 4.07
CA ALA A 72 -14.90 2.65 3.14
C ALA A 72 -16.06 1.74 2.71
N LYS A 73 -15.77 0.47 2.38
CA LYS A 73 -16.80 -0.54 2.06
C LYS A 73 -17.77 -0.76 3.21
N GLN A 74 -17.26 -0.89 4.43
CA GLN A 74 -18.11 -1.06 5.61
C GLN A 74 -19.00 0.18 5.85
N MET A 75 -18.45 1.39 5.67
CA MET A 75 -19.22 2.63 5.77
C MET A 75 -20.35 2.70 4.74
N LEU A 76 -20.07 2.35 3.48
CA LEU A 76 -21.09 2.30 2.42
C LEU A 76 -22.19 1.29 2.73
N ALA A 77 -21.83 0.10 3.22
CA ALA A 77 -22.77 -0.92 3.65
C ALA A 77 -23.69 -0.39 4.76
N THR A 78 -23.12 0.18 5.81
CA THR A 78 -23.87 0.74 6.94
C THR A 78 -24.80 1.87 6.49
N MET A 79 -24.30 2.86 5.75
CA MET A 79 -25.11 3.97 5.25
C MET A 79 -26.27 3.49 4.38
N SER A 80 -26.04 2.49 3.53
CA SER A 80 -27.08 1.92 2.68
C SER A 80 -28.19 1.26 3.49
N HIS A 81 -27.85 0.52 4.55
CA HIS A 81 -28.84 -0.04 5.47
C HIS A 81 -29.63 1.03 6.21
N GLU A 82 -28.95 2.08 6.67
CA GLU A 82 -29.57 3.20 7.38
C GLU A 82 -30.45 4.08 6.49
N ILE A 83 -30.16 4.19 5.20
CA ILE A 83 -31.02 4.91 4.23
C ILE A 83 -32.18 4.04 3.76
N ARG A 84 -31.96 2.73 3.53
CA ARG A 84 -32.99 1.81 3.06
C ARG A 84 -34.18 1.76 4.02
N SER A 85 -33.94 1.65 5.32
CA SER A 85 -35.01 1.53 6.32
C SER A 85 -36.03 2.69 6.31
N PRO A 86 -35.63 3.97 6.46
CA PRO A 86 -36.57 5.09 6.40
C PRO A 86 -37.20 5.24 5.01
N LEU A 87 -36.47 4.98 3.93
CA LEU A 87 -37.00 5.06 2.57
C LEU A 87 -38.10 4.02 2.32
N SER A 88 -37.86 2.75 2.69
CA SER A 88 -38.89 1.70 2.61
C SER A 88 -40.11 2.05 3.48
N GLY A 89 -39.92 2.70 4.62
CA GLY A 89 -41.02 3.22 5.44
C GLY A 89 -41.85 4.28 4.72
N VAL A 90 -41.20 5.27 4.08
CA VAL A 90 -41.89 6.32 3.30
C VAL A 90 -42.64 5.73 2.11
N VAL A 91 -42.03 4.80 1.37
CA VAL A 91 -42.69 4.12 0.24
C VAL A 91 -43.91 3.32 0.72
N SER A 92 -43.77 2.55 1.79
CA SER A 92 -44.90 1.79 2.36
C SER A 92 -46.04 2.70 2.82
N MET A 93 -45.73 3.85 3.41
CA MET A 93 -46.74 4.84 3.80
C MET A 93 -47.45 5.44 2.58
N ALA A 94 -46.71 5.74 1.51
CA ALA A 94 -47.27 6.22 0.26
C ALA A 94 -48.18 5.17 -0.37
N GLU A 95 -47.78 3.89 -0.40
CA GLU A 95 -48.60 2.76 -0.86
C GLU A 95 -49.89 2.63 -0.05
N ILE A 96 -49.83 2.71 1.28
CA ILE A 96 -51.03 2.68 2.13
C ILE A 96 -51.96 3.84 1.80
N LEU A 97 -51.44 5.06 1.59
CA LEU A 97 -52.25 6.22 1.22
C LEU A 97 -53.00 6.00 -0.10
N THR A 98 -52.46 5.22 -1.04
CA THR A 98 -53.18 4.87 -2.29
C THR A 98 -54.45 4.06 -2.06
N THR A 99 -54.58 3.39 -0.91
CA THR A 99 -55.77 2.61 -0.54
C THR A 99 -56.87 3.45 0.12
N THR A 100 -56.60 4.73 0.36
CA THR A 100 -57.53 5.67 1.01
C THR A 100 -58.33 6.51 -0.02
N LYS A 101 -59.27 7.33 0.45
CA LYS A 101 -59.96 8.28 -0.44
C LYS A 101 -59.03 9.44 -0.77
N ILE A 102 -58.51 9.42 -1.99
CA ILE A 102 -57.65 10.46 -2.56
C ILE A 102 -58.25 10.98 -3.87
N ASP A 103 -57.98 12.25 -4.18
CA ASP A 103 -58.33 12.83 -5.47
C ASP A 103 -57.30 12.46 -6.57
N ARG A 104 -57.57 12.91 -7.81
CA ARG A 104 -56.74 12.59 -8.97
C ARG A 104 -55.33 13.19 -8.86
N GLU A 105 -55.19 14.39 -8.33
CA GLU A 105 -53.88 15.06 -8.21
C GLU A 105 -53.04 14.37 -7.14
N GLN A 106 -53.65 14.06 -5.98
CA GLN A 106 -53.04 13.29 -4.91
C GLN A 106 -52.56 11.91 -5.40
N ARG A 107 -53.35 11.25 -6.25
CA ARG A 107 -52.95 9.96 -6.83
C ARG A 107 -51.72 10.08 -7.73
N GLN A 108 -51.67 11.10 -8.60
CA GLN A 108 -50.51 11.34 -9.44
C GLN A 108 -49.25 11.65 -8.61
N LEU A 109 -49.39 12.41 -7.53
CA LEU A 109 -48.28 12.69 -6.61
C LEU A 109 -47.77 11.41 -5.92
N LEU A 110 -48.68 10.55 -5.44
CA LEU A 110 -48.31 9.28 -4.81
C LEU A 110 -47.61 8.33 -5.80
N ASP A 111 -48.09 8.22 -7.04
CA ASP A 111 -47.45 7.40 -8.07
C ASP A 111 -46.00 7.87 -8.36
N VAL A 112 -45.77 9.19 -8.38
CA VAL A 112 -44.43 9.77 -8.52
C VAL A 112 -43.56 9.50 -7.30
N MET A 113 -44.11 9.61 -6.08
CA MET A 113 -43.38 9.32 -4.85
C MET A 113 -42.93 7.85 -4.77
N ILE A 114 -43.83 6.91 -5.09
CA ILE A 114 -43.54 5.47 -5.05
C ILE A 114 -42.47 5.12 -6.09
N SER A 115 -42.68 5.52 -7.35
CA SER A 115 -41.71 5.25 -8.43
C SER A 115 -40.34 5.88 -8.16
N SER A 116 -40.28 7.06 -7.54
CA SER A 116 -39.02 7.68 -7.13
C SER A 116 -38.35 6.93 -5.98
N GLY A 117 -39.12 6.44 -5.02
CA GLY A 117 -38.61 5.64 -3.90
C GLY A 117 -38.02 4.31 -4.38
N ASP A 118 -38.70 3.62 -5.29
CA ASP A 118 -38.24 2.38 -5.91
C ASP A 118 -36.93 2.60 -6.69
N LEU A 119 -36.84 3.69 -7.44
CA LEU A 119 -35.62 4.07 -8.16
C LEU A 119 -34.45 4.31 -7.19
N VAL A 120 -34.66 5.01 -6.09
CA VAL A 120 -33.61 5.25 -5.10
C VAL A 120 -33.18 3.95 -4.42
N LEU A 121 -34.12 3.06 -4.09
CA LEU A 121 -33.79 1.73 -3.54
C LEU A 121 -32.93 0.91 -4.52
N GLN A 122 -33.25 0.96 -5.81
CA GLN A 122 -32.44 0.32 -6.84
C GLN A 122 -31.03 0.90 -6.91
N LEU A 123 -30.89 2.23 -6.94
CA LEU A 123 -29.58 2.90 -6.98
C LEU A 123 -28.72 2.55 -5.75
N ILE A 124 -29.33 2.47 -4.57
CA ILE A 124 -28.62 2.04 -3.34
C ILE A 124 -28.11 0.61 -3.49
N ASN A 125 -28.90 -0.30 -4.07
CA ASN A 125 -28.47 -1.68 -4.32
C ASN A 125 -27.32 -1.76 -5.32
N ASP A 126 -27.37 -0.97 -6.40
CA ASP A 126 -26.33 -0.96 -7.42
C ASP A 126 -24.98 -0.46 -6.86
N ILE A 127 -25.01 0.58 -6.01
CA ILE A 127 -23.81 1.07 -5.30
C ILE A 127 -23.25 0.00 -4.37
N LEU A 128 -24.11 -0.73 -3.65
CA LEU A 128 -23.67 -1.83 -2.80
C LEU A 128 -23.02 -2.97 -3.59
N ASP A 129 -23.58 -3.34 -4.73
CA ASP A 129 -23.03 -4.44 -5.52
C ASP A 129 -21.72 -4.05 -6.22
N LEU A 130 -21.57 -2.81 -6.66
CA LEU A 130 -20.28 -2.27 -7.11
C LEU A 130 -19.21 -2.39 -6.02
N SER A 131 -19.56 -2.07 -4.77
CA SER A 131 -18.63 -2.16 -3.63
C SER A 131 -18.16 -3.59 -3.32
N LYS A 132 -18.92 -4.62 -3.74
CA LYS A 132 -18.56 -6.03 -3.57
C LYS A 132 -17.67 -6.55 -4.68
N VAL A 133 -17.92 -6.18 -5.94
CA VAL A 133 -17.21 -6.71 -7.13
C VAL A 133 -15.72 -6.37 -7.11
N GLU A 134 -15.31 -5.21 -6.59
CA GLU A 134 -13.89 -4.84 -6.41
C GLU A 134 -13.20 -5.60 -5.25
N SER A 135 -13.77 -6.70 -4.76
CA SER A 135 -13.23 -7.52 -3.66
C SER A 135 -12.87 -8.95 -4.07
N GLY A 136 -13.14 -9.35 -5.31
CA GLY A 136 -12.72 -10.63 -5.90
C GLY A 136 -11.60 -10.42 -6.90
#